data_AF-A0A2G6GYI0-F1
#
_entry.id   AF-A0A2G6GYI0-F1
#
_cell.length_a   1.000
_cell.length_b   1.000
_cell.length_c   1.000
_cell.angle_alpha   90.00
_cell.angle_beta   90.00
_cell.angle_gamma   90.00
#
_symmetry.space_group_name_H-M   'P 1'
#
loop_
_entity.id
_entity.type
_entity.pdbx_description
1 polymer ?
#
loop_
_entity_poly.entity_id
_entity_poly.type
_entity_poly.pdbx_seq_one_letter_code
_entity_poly.pdbx_strand_id
1 'polypeptide(L)'
;MVQAAGFDRKERMGLFAVFLVWPAALLYKSIRFYRSSHARNALLFFIAFFGFTFVARHNNDAFRYIEWFQDIRATNISLKEFFSLLYSEDTSYLDVVEPLLAFIVAQFTGDHRVLFAVFGLVLGYFYTRNIWYLIDKAPGEHSIYARLLLLTFAVTVPFWNLNVIRFWTAGHLFFYGTIRFLMENRRSALLIAASAMLIHFSYILPITMLLLYALIGSRTRVFLLFFIICNLVSELNVSQLRDPLIAYTPVAFHNRIEGYTQEDNIERRREDLAGRNWYARMHTKALHLAASVLLLLVFFKGKEVWEEQRAMRRFFSFVLFFGGFSSLSSLVPVLMRFHTLGLLFFMAFLFLYFCYKKDEAMSDKVLVVLLPAFALFFLVSVRIGFDNASIYAFISNPLIAPVIEINDVTLIDFIK
;
A
#
# COMPACT_ATOMS: atom_id res chain seq x y z
N MET A 1 -10.41 -3.64 -24.18
CA MET A 1 -11.43 -2.68 -23.71
C MET A 1 -12.54 -3.49 -23.09
N VAL A 2 -12.67 -3.49 -21.76
CA VAL A 2 -13.85 -4.06 -21.11
C VAL A 2 -14.92 -2.98 -21.19
N GLN A 3 -16.03 -3.26 -21.89
CA GLN A 3 -17.24 -2.45 -21.80
C GLN A 3 -17.55 -2.26 -20.33
N ALA A 4 -17.63 -1.00 -19.89
CA ALA A 4 -18.21 -0.68 -18.59
C ALA A 4 -19.69 -1.08 -18.68
N ALA A 5 -19.99 -2.32 -18.31
CA ALA A 5 -21.36 -2.75 -18.09
C ALA A 5 -21.92 -1.83 -17.00
N GLY A 6 -22.74 -0.88 -17.42
CA GLY A 6 -23.54 -0.06 -16.51
C GLY A 6 -24.36 -1.02 -15.65
N PHE A 7 -24.33 -0.78 -14.34
CA PHE A 7 -25.04 -1.61 -13.38
C PHE A 7 -26.52 -1.77 -13.72
N ASP A 8 -27.04 -3.00 -13.69
CA ASP A 8 -28.49 -3.18 -13.56
C ASP A 8 -28.94 -2.52 -12.24
N ARG A 9 -30.09 -1.84 -12.28
CA ARG A 9 -30.64 -1.11 -11.14
C ARG A 9 -30.90 -2.05 -9.96
N LYS A 10 -31.35 -3.28 -10.22
CA LYS A 10 -31.64 -4.29 -9.19
C LYS A 10 -30.38 -4.72 -8.44
N GLU A 11 -29.27 -4.93 -9.14
CA GLU A 11 -28.01 -5.35 -8.52
C GLU A 11 -27.39 -4.24 -7.65
N ARG A 12 -27.50 -2.98 -8.09
CA ARG A 12 -27.13 -1.81 -7.26
C ARG A 12 -27.94 -1.75 -5.98
N MET A 13 -29.26 -1.91 -6.10
CA MET A 13 -30.15 -1.91 -4.94
C MET A 13 -29.83 -3.05 -3.98
N GLY A 14 -29.53 -4.24 -4.51
CA GLY A 14 -29.14 -5.40 -3.70
C GLY A 14 -27.82 -5.20 -2.94
N LEU A 15 -26.82 -4.60 -3.59
CA LEU A 15 -25.52 -4.32 -2.94
C LEU A 15 -25.65 -3.26 -1.85
N PHE A 16 -26.45 -2.22 -2.08
CA PHE A 16 -26.75 -1.20 -1.07
C PHE A 16 -27.58 -1.76 0.09
N ALA A 17 -28.56 -2.64 -0.17
CA ALA A 17 -29.32 -3.30 0.88
C ALA A 17 -28.41 -4.16 1.78
N VAL A 18 -27.48 -4.93 1.18
CA VAL A 18 -26.50 -5.72 1.95
C VAL A 18 -25.58 -4.81 2.76
N PHE A 19 -25.15 -3.69 2.19
CA PHE A 19 -24.35 -2.68 2.91
C PHE A 19 -25.08 -2.16 4.16
N LEU A 20 -26.36 -1.81 4.04
CA LEU A 20 -27.13 -1.26 5.15
C LEU A 20 -27.42 -2.28 6.27
N VAL A 21 -27.47 -3.57 5.94
CA VAL A 21 -27.77 -4.63 6.91
C VAL A 21 -26.50 -5.21 7.54
N TRP A 22 -25.51 -5.56 6.71
CA TRP A 22 -24.28 -6.23 7.17
C TRP A 22 -23.09 -5.95 6.23
N PRO A 23 -22.36 -4.84 6.42
CA PRO A 23 -21.20 -4.47 5.60
C PRO A 23 -20.15 -5.58 5.46
N ALA A 24 -19.89 -6.38 6.49
CA ALA A 24 -18.91 -7.46 6.41
C ALA A 24 -19.31 -8.58 5.43
N ALA A 25 -20.61 -8.76 5.16
CA ALA A 25 -21.06 -9.65 4.09
C ALA A 25 -20.54 -9.21 2.71
N LEU A 26 -20.31 -7.90 2.51
CA LEU A 26 -19.73 -7.37 1.28
C LEU A 26 -18.26 -7.76 1.12
N LEU A 27 -17.49 -7.80 2.22
CA LEU A 27 -16.12 -8.32 2.19
C LEU A 27 -16.14 -9.78 1.73
N TYR A 28 -16.96 -10.62 2.35
CA TYR A 28 -17.11 -12.03 1.96
C TYR A 28 -17.53 -12.19 0.49
N LYS A 29 -18.59 -11.48 0.06
CA LYS A 29 -19.05 -11.51 -1.34
C LYS A 29 -17.98 -11.05 -2.32
N SER A 30 -17.20 -10.04 -1.97
CA SER A 30 -16.13 -9.51 -2.84
C SER A 30 -15.01 -10.52 -3.06
N ILE A 31 -14.70 -11.34 -2.05
CA ILE A 31 -13.68 -12.40 -2.14
C ILE A 31 -14.25 -13.62 -2.87
N ARG A 32 -15.45 -14.08 -2.47
CA ARG A 32 -16.07 -15.30 -3.03
C ARG A 32 -16.43 -15.16 -4.50
N PHE A 33 -16.88 -13.97 -4.89
CA PHE A 33 -17.35 -13.62 -6.23
C PHE A 33 -16.50 -12.52 -6.85
N TYR A 34 -15.17 -12.59 -6.70
CA TYR A 34 -14.23 -11.55 -7.11
C TYR A 34 -14.28 -11.17 -8.60
N ARG A 35 -14.75 -12.08 -9.47
CA ARG A 35 -14.96 -11.80 -10.90
C ARG A 35 -16.24 -11.06 -11.23
N SER A 36 -17.16 -10.92 -10.28
CA SER A 36 -18.38 -10.15 -10.51
C SER A 36 -18.04 -8.66 -10.68
N SER A 37 -18.77 -7.98 -11.57
CA SER A 37 -18.64 -6.52 -11.81
C SER A 37 -18.84 -5.67 -10.55
N HIS A 38 -19.52 -6.23 -9.55
CA HIS A 38 -19.90 -5.61 -8.29
C HIS A 38 -18.84 -5.74 -7.20
N ALA A 39 -17.97 -6.76 -7.27
CA ALA A 39 -17.11 -7.13 -6.15
C ALA A 39 -16.15 -6.00 -5.73
N ARG A 40 -15.62 -5.22 -6.69
CA ARG A 40 -14.79 -4.05 -6.40
C ARG A 40 -15.50 -2.97 -5.59
N ASN A 41 -16.80 -2.76 -5.85
CA ASN A 41 -17.59 -1.75 -5.16
C ASN A 41 -18.13 -2.27 -3.82
N ALA A 42 -18.44 -3.57 -3.74
CA ALA A 42 -18.74 -4.23 -2.48
C ALA A 42 -17.59 -4.06 -1.48
N LEU A 43 -16.35 -4.33 -1.92
CA LEU A 43 -15.17 -4.14 -1.09
C LEU A 43 -14.94 -2.67 -0.73
N LEU A 44 -15.14 -1.74 -1.68
CA LEU A 44 -15.01 -0.30 -1.41
C LEU A 44 -15.96 0.17 -0.29
N PHE A 45 -17.23 -0.24 -0.33
CA PHE A 45 -18.19 0.12 0.72
C PHE A 45 -17.84 -0.49 2.07
N PHE A 46 -17.34 -1.74 2.08
CA PHE A 46 -16.82 -2.32 3.31
C PHE A 46 -15.63 -1.51 3.85
N ILE A 47 -14.68 -1.09 3.01
CA ILE A 47 -13.52 -0.30 3.45
C ILE A 47 -13.96 1.07 4.00
N ALA A 48 -14.95 1.72 3.38
CA ALA A 48 -15.53 2.96 3.89
C ALA A 48 -16.13 2.78 5.29
N PHE A 49 -16.91 1.71 5.48
CA PHE A 49 -17.48 1.40 6.79
C PHE A 49 -16.42 0.98 7.81
N PHE A 50 -15.41 0.21 7.39
CA PHE A 50 -14.25 -0.11 8.22
C PHE A 50 -13.57 1.17 8.72
N GLY A 51 -13.40 2.17 7.84
CA GLY A 51 -12.92 3.50 8.21
C GLY A 51 -13.82 4.19 9.23
N PHE A 52 -15.14 4.16 9.05
CA PHE A 52 -16.08 4.71 10.04
C PHE A 52 -15.90 4.09 11.44
N THR A 53 -15.61 2.78 11.49
CA THR A 53 -15.41 2.03 12.73
C THR A 53 -13.93 1.89 13.13
N PHE A 54 -13.03 2.68 12.54
CA PHE A 54 -11.60 2.55 12.76
C PHE A 54 -11.24 3.02 14.17
N VAL A 55 -10.43 2.23 14.90
CA VAL A 55 -9.96 2.61 16.23
C VAL A 55 -8.59 3.26 16.12
N ALA A 56 -8.51 4.53 16.50
CA ALA A 56 -7.27 5.30 16.51
C ALA A 56 -6.68 5.37 17.93
N ARG A 57 -5.68 4.51 18.21
CA ARG A 57 -5.01 4.51 19.52
C ARG A 57 -4.21 5.80 19.76
N HIS A 58 -4.14 6.26 21.01
CA HIS A 58 -3.29 7.38 21.42
C HIS A 58 -1.82 7.19 20.98
N ASN A 59 -1.13 8.29 20.67
CA ASN A 59 0.24 8.35 20.13
C ASN A 59 0.44 7.84 18.70
N ASN A 60 -0.61 7.37 18.02
CA ASN A 60 -0.53 7.01 16.61
C ASN A 60 -0.83 8.21 15.69
N ASP A 61 -0.34 8.13 14.45
CA ASP A 61 -0.60 9.11 13.39
C ASP A 61 -2.11 9.40 13.21
N ALA A 62 -2.97 8.38 13.29
CA ALA A 62 -4.42 8.51 13.23
C ALA A 62 -4.99 9.43 14.32
N PHE A 63 -4.48 9.33 15.55
CA PHE A 63 -4.97 10.15 16.65
C PHE A 63 -4.66 11.63 16.43
N ARG A 64 -3.46 11.93 15.89
CA ARG A 64 -3.11 13.30 15.50
C ARG A 64 -4.00 13.86 14.39
N TYR A 65 -4.50 13.01 13.48
CA TYR A 65 -5.48 13.43 12.48
C TYR A 65 -6.83 13.78 13.12
N ILE A 66 -7.22 13.08 14.20
CA ILE A 66 -8.44 13.40 14.97
C ILE A 66 -8.29 14.74 15.67
N GLU A 67 -7.17 14.96 16.38
CA GLU A 67 -6.89 16.23 17.07
C GLU A 67 -6.92 17.40 16.10
N TRP A 68 -6.18 17.31 14.99
CA TRP A 68 -6.16 18.34 13.96
C TRP A 68 -7.55 18.61 13.36
N PHE A 69 -8.33 17.56 13.11
CA PHE A 69 -9.71 17.69 12.61
C PHE A 69 -10.62 18.39 13.61
N GLN A 70 -10.49 18.07 14.90
CA GLN A 70 -11.25 18.71 15.98
C GLN A 70 -10.85 20.18 16.14
N ASP A 71 -9.56 20.51 16.00
CA ASP A 71 -9.06 21.88 16.05
C ASP A 71 -9.63 22.72 14.90
N ILE A 72 -9.62 22.20 13.65
CA ILE A 72 -10.25 22.87 12.50
C ILE A 72 -11.74 23.09 12.76
N ARG A 73 -12.44 22.07 13.29
CA ARG A 73 -13.87 22.17 13.57
C ARG A 73 -14.17 23.20 14.65
N ALA A 74 -13.36 23.27 15.70
CA ALA A 74 -13.54 24.19 16.82
C ALA A 74 -13.24 25.64 16.43
N THR A 75 -12.22 25.85 15.61
CA THR A 75 -11.79 27.19 15.15
C THR A 75 -12.63 27.75 14.01
N ASN A 76 -13.33 26.90 13.27
CA ASN A 76 -14.19 27.27 12.13
C ASN A 76 -13.48 28.17 11.10
N ILE A 77 -12.23 27.84 10.81
CA ILE A 77 -11.38 28.58 9.87
C ILE A 77 -11.99 28.64 8.46
N SER A 78 -11.82 29.78 7.80
CA SER A 78 -12.16 29.97 6.39
C SER A 78 -11.18 29.27 5.46
N LEU A 79 -11.56 29.10 4.18
CA LEU A 79 -10.68 28.50 3.16
C LEU A 79 -9.37 29.30 2.99
N LYS A 80 -9.43 30.63 3.11
CA LYS A 80 -8.25 31.49 3.02
C LYS A 80 -7.30 31.25 4.19
N GLU A 81 -7.85 31.16 5.41
CA GLU A 81 -7.07 30.88 6.62
C GLU A 81 -6.47 29.47 6.55
N PHE A 82 -7.22 28.48 6.09
CA PHE A 82 -6.72 27.12 5.86
C PHE A 82 -5.49 27.10 4.93
N PHE A 83 -5.54 27.76 3.77
CA PHE A 83 -4.37 27.83 2.90
C PHE A 83 -3.21 28.62 3.50
N SER A 84 -3.48 29.64 4.33
CA SER A 84 -2.42 30.34 5.06
C SER A 84 -1.76 29.45 6.11
N LEU A 85 -2.51 28.56 6.76
CA LEU A 85 -2.01 27.58 7.72
C LEU A 85 -1.25 26.43 7.07
N LEU A 86 -1.59 26.05 5.84
CA LEU A 86 -0.86 25.00 5.11
C LEU A 86 0.54 25.41 4.64
N TYR A 87 0.74 26.70 4.38
CA TYR A 87 1.97 27.25 3.79
C TYR A 87 2.67 28.28 4.69
N SER A 88 2.37 28.29 6.00
CA SER A 88 3.08 29.18 6.93
C SER A 88 4.51 28.71 7.13
N GLU A 89 5.44 29.64 7.39
CA GLU A 89 6.86 29.32 7.58
C GLU A 89 7.10 28.36 8.77
N ASP A 90 6.19 28.36 9.74
CA ASP A 90 6.19 27.48 10.91
C ASP A 90 5.58 26.10 10.65
N THR A 91 4.83 25.91 9.54
CA THR A 91 4.19 24.64 9.23
C THR A 91 5.00 23.85 8.20
N SER A 92 5.43 22.67 8.62
CA SER A 92 6.19 21.73 7.78
C SER A 92 5.30 20.86 6.87
N TYR A 93 4.06 21.29 6.61
CA TYR A 93 3.07 20.55 5.82
C TYR A 93 3.39 20.62 4.33
N LEU A 94 4.08 19.59 3.83
CA LEU A 94 4.31 19.42 2.38
C LEU A 94 3.17 18.64 1.69
N ASP A 95 2.26 18.05 2.46
CA ASP A 95 1.18 17.18 1.97
C ASP A 95 -0.13 17.98 1.90
N VAL A 96 -0.85 17.92 0.77
CA VAL A 96 -2.02 18.78 0.52
C VAL A 96 -3.34 18.04 0.73
N VAL A 97 -3.42 16.78 0.29
CA VAL A 97 -4.72 16.09 0.17
C VAL A 97 -5.34 15.73 1.51
N GLU A 98 -4.56 15.22 2.46
CA GLU A 98 -5.11 14.81 3.76
C GLU A 98 -5.68 16.00 4.57
N PRO A 99 -4.94 17.11 4.76
CA PRO A 99 -5.47 18.28 5.44
C PRO A 99 -6.70 18.87 4.73
N LEU A 100 -6.73 18.84 3.39
CA LEU A 100 -7.85 19.34 2.61
C LEU A 100 -9.11 18.48 2.84
N LEU A 101 -8.96 17.15 2.89
CA LEU A 101 -10.08 16.26 3.21
C LEU A 101 -10.59 16.49 4.64
N ALA A 102 -9.68 16.64 5.61
CA ALA A 102 -10.05 16.98 6.99
C ALA A 102 -10.82 18.30 7.05
N PHE A 103 -10.31 19.35 6.40
CA PHE A 103 -10.96 20.66 6.31
C PHE A 103 -12.36 20.57 5.71
N ILE A 104 -12.53 19.90 4.57
CA ILE A 104 -13.82 19.75 3.89
C ILE A 104 -14.82 19.04 4.79
N VAL A 105 -14.44 17.91 5.41
CA VAL A 105 -15.34 17.14 6.27
C VAL A 105 -15.71 17.94 7.53
N ALA A 106 -14.77 18.72 8.08
CA ALA A 106 -14.99 19.53 9.28
C ALA A 106 -16.04 20.63 9.06
N GLN A 107 -16.29 21.04 7.81
CA GLN A 107 -17.39 21.97 7.50
C GLN A 107 -18.76 21.35 7.76
N PHE A 108 -18.91 20.04 7.60
CA PHE A 108 -20.20 19.35 7.69
C PHE A 108 -20.45 18.66 9.03
N THR A 109 -19.40 18.18 9.71
CA THR A 109 -19.54 17.42 10.96
C THR A 109 -18.31 17.55 11.85
N GLY A 110 -18.49 17.38 13.16
CA GLY A 110 -17.41 17.21 14.13
C GLY A 110 -17.11 15.75 14.48
N ASP A 111 -17.79 14.80 13.83
CA ASP A 111 -17.57 13.37 14.06
C ASP A 111 -16.40 12.84 13.22
N HIS A 112 -15.27 12.57 13.89
CA HIS A 112 -14.06 12.07 13.24
C HIS A 112 -14.27 10.70 12.57
N ARG A 113 -15.29 9.91 12.97
CA ARG A 113 -15.62 8.64 12.29
C ARG A 113 -15.99 8.87 10.84
N VAL A 114 -16.66 9.99 10.54
CA VAL A 114 -16.98 10.39 9.15
C VAL A 114 -15.70 10.73 8.38
N LEU A 115 -14.74 11.40 9.02
CA LEU A 115 -13.42 11.65 8.41
C LEU A 115 -12.73 10.34 8.05
N PHE A 116 -12.66 9.37 8.96
CA PHE A 116 -12.05 8.08 8.69
C PHE A 116 -12.80 7.25 7.63
N ALA A 117 -14.12 7.42 7.51
CA ALA A 117 -14.89 6.84 6.41
C ALA A 117 -14.49 7.45 5.05
N VAL A 118 -14.30 8.77 4.97
CA VAL A 118 -13.82 9.47 3.76
C VAL A 118 -12.39 9.04 3.40
N PHE A 119 -11.52 8.97 4.40
CA PHE A 119 -10.18 8.40 4.30
C PHE A 119 -10.22 6.96 3.74
N GLY A 120 -11.08 6.12 4.30
CA GLY A 120 -11.34 4.76 3.80
C GLY A 120 -11.83 4.73 2.35
N LEU A 121 -12.71 5.66 1.94
CA LEU A 121 -13.17 5.76 0.56
C LEU A 121 -12.05 6.11 -0.42
N VAL A 122 -11.20 7.09 -0.10
CA VAL A 122 -10.11 7.53 -0.98
C VAL A 122 -9.05 6.44 -1.12
N LEU A 123 -8.57 5.88 0.01
CA LEU A 123 -7.63 4.76 0.01
C LEU A 123 -8.24 3.53 -0.68
N GLY A 124 -9.45 3.16 -0.26
CA GLY A 124 -10.20 2.01 -0.74
C GLY A 124 -10.48 2.05 -2.24
N TYR A 125 -10.68 3.25 -2.80
CA TYR A 125 -10.84 3.42 -4.25
C TYR A 125 -9.59 2.89 -4.96
N PHE A 126 -8.40 3.44 -4.71
CA PHE A 126 -7.20 2.98 -5.40
C PHE A 126 -6.84 1.53 -5.04
N TYR A 127 -6.99 1.14 -3.77
CA TYR A 127 -6.77 -0.24 -3.30
C TYR A 127 -7.56 -1.26 -4.13
N THR A 128 -8.89 -1.08 -4.23
CA THR A 128 -9.76 -1.98 -4.99
C THR A 128 -9.45 -1.93 -6.49
N ARG A 129 -9.22 -0.75 -7.08
CA ARG A 129 -8.92 -0.68 -8.53
C ARG A 129 -7.60 -1.35 -8.87
N ASN A 130 -6.61 -1.34 -7.98
CA ASN A 130 -5.35 -2.04 -8.18
C ASN A 130 -5.52 -3.57 -8.19
N ILE A 131 -6.28 -4.11 -7.23
CA ILE A 131 -6.57 -5.56 -7.18
C ILE A 131 -7.31 -6.01 -8.45
N TRP A 132 -8.37 -5.31 -8.83
CA TRP A 132 -9.15 -5.66 -10.01
C TRP A 132 -8.42 -5.41 -11.32
N TYR A 133 -7.54 -4.40 -11.38
CA TYR A 133 -6.67 -4.22 -12.53
C TYR A 133 -5.79 -5.46 -12.78
N LEU A 134 -5.26 -6.07 -11.72
CA LEU A 134 -4.48 -7.30 -11.86
C LEU A 134 -5.37 -8.47 -12.31
N ILE A 135 -6.53 -8.66 -11.69
CA ILE A 135 -7.50 -9.70 -12.07
C ILE A 135 -7.90 -9.57 -13.54
N ASP A 136 -8.21 -8.36 -14.01
CA ASP A 136 -8.67 -8.10 -15.37
C ASP A 136 -7.55 -8.29 -16.41
N LYS A 137 -6.27 -8.17 -16.00
CA LYS A 137 -5.10 -8.42 -16.86
C LYS A 137 -4.62 -9.87 -16.81
N ALA A 138 -5.09 -10.67 -15.86
CA ALA A 138 -4.73 -12.07 -15.76
C ALA A 138 -5.57 -12.92 -16.73
N PRO A 139 -4.95 -13.74 -17.61
CA PRO A 139 -5.68 -14.63 -18.49
C PRO A 139 -6.20 -15.86 -17.74
N GLY A 140 -7.22 -16.52 -18.30
CA GLY A 140 -7.67 -17.85 -17.88
C GLY A 140 -8.19 -17.92 -16.45
N GLU A 141 -8.24 -19.12 -15.88
CA GLU A 141 -8.55 -19.33 -14.46
C GLU A 141 -7.29 -19.22 -13.61
N HIS A 142 -7.45 -18.77 -12.36
CA HIS A 142 -6.31 -18.57 -11.47
C HIS A 142 -6.09 -19.82 -10.63
N SER A 143 -4.89 -20.41 -10.71
CA SER A 143 -4.46 -21.49 -9.82
C SER A 143 -4.51 -21.05 -8.35
N ILE A 144 -4.51 -22.02 -7.42
CA ILE A 144 -4.47 -21.71 -5.98
C ILE A 144 -3.25 -20.85 -5.62
N TYR A 145 -2.13 -21.08 -6.30
CA TYR A 145 -0.88 -20.35 -6.15
C TYR A 145 -0.98 -18.90 -6.64
N ALA A 146 -1.58 -18.67 -7.80
CA ALA A 146 -1.85 -17.32 -8.28
C ALA A 146 -2.81 -16.59 -7.31
N ARG A 147 -3.84 -17.27 -6.79
CA ARG A 147 -4.74 -16.68 -5.78
C ARG A 147 -4.00 -16.32 -4.49
N LEU A 148 -3.05 -17.13 -4.03
CA LEU A 148 -2.20 -16.83 -2.88
C LEU A 148 -1.34 -15.58 -3.11
N LEU A 149 -0.72 -15.44 -4.29
CA LEU A 149 0.06 -14.25 -4.64
C LEU A 149 -0.81 -13.00 -4.69
N LEU A 150 -2.03 -13.10 -5.24
CA LEU A 150 -3.00 -12.01 -5.24
C LEU A 150 -3.46 -11.62 -3.84
N LEU A 151 -3.67 -12.61 -2.96
CA LEU A 151 -4.01 -12.38 -1.57
C LEU A 151 -2.85 -11.71 -0.83
N THR A 152 -1.61 -12.17 -1.07
CA THR A 152 -0.40 -11.56 -0.51
C THR A 152 -0.24 -10.12 -0.99
N PHE A 153 -0.47 -9.85 -2.28
CA PHE A 153 -0.53 -8.49 -2.83
C PHE A 153 -1.54 -7.62 -2.07
N ALA A 154 -2.76 -8.13 -1.88
CA ALA A 154 -3.84 -7.42 -1.20
C ALA A 154 -3.51 -7.09 0.28
N VAL A 155 -2.69 -7.88 0.95
CA VAL A 155 -2.25 -7.64 2.33
C VAL A 155 -0.85 -7.03 2.46
N THR A 156 -0.17 -6.73 1.34
CA THR A 156 1.14 -6.06 1.36
C THR A 156 1.01 -4.59 1.73
N VAL A 157 0.03 -3.90 1.13
CA VAL A 157 -0.42 -2.58 1.54
C VAL A 157 -1.94 -2.67 1.73
N PRO A 158 -2.40 -3.13 2.90
CA PRO A 158 -3.81 -3.40 3.14
C PRO A 158 -4.62 -2.14 3.45
N PHE A 159 -5.94 -2.23 3.28
CA PHE A 159 -6.86 -1.13 3.56
C PHE A 159 -6.94 -0.75 5.05
N TRP A 160 -6.50 -1.62 5.97
CA TRP A 160 -6.45 -1.30 7.40
C TRP A 160 -5.28 -0.40 7.80
N ASN A 161 -4.43 0.02 6.86
CA ASN A 161 -3.35 0.98 7.08
C ASN A 161 -3.82 2.45 7.10
N LEU A 162 -5.05 2.73 7.55
CA LEU A 162 -5.59 4.10 7.68
C LEU A 162 -4.78 4.95 8.67
N ASN A 163 -4.06 4.31 9.60
CA ASN A 163 -3.17 4.99 10.51
C ASN A 163 -2.14 5.87 9.78
N VAL A 164 -1.61 5.40 8.65
CA VAL A 164 -0.58 6.12 7.88
C VAL A 164 -1.13 6.44 6.49
N ILE A 165 -2.32 7.04 6.46
CA ILE A 165 -3.10 7.17 5.22
C ILE A 165 -2.38 7.94 4.12
N ARG A 166 -1.65 9.00 4.46
CA ARG A 166 -0.91 9.84 3.49
C ARG A 166 0.03 9.00 2.64
N PHE A 167 0.88 8.20 3.29
CA PHE A 167 1.88 7.38 2.59
C PHE A 167 1.23 6.26 1.75
N TRP A 168 0.25 5.53 2.30
CA TRP A 168 -0.29 4.35 1.62
C TRP A 168 -1.30 4.70 0.53
N THR A 169 -2.04 5.80 0.66
CA THR A 169 -2.89 6.32 -0.42
C THR A 169 -2.04 6.78 -1.60
N ALA A 170 -0.96 7.52 -1.33
CA ALA A 170 0.03 7.88 -2.35
C ALA A 170 0.64 6.62 -2.99
N GLY A 171 0.90 5.57 -2.20
CA GLY A 171 1.39 4.28 -2.68
C GLY A 171 0.46 3.58 -3.66
N HIS A 172 -0.81 3.49 -3.34
CA HIS A 172 -1.79 2.92 -4.25
C HIS A 172 -2.01 3.77 -5.50
N LEU A 173 -2.01 5.09 -5.40
CA LEU A 173 -2.11 5.99 -6.55
C LEU A 173 -0.87 5.88 -7.45
N PHE A 174 0.32 5.84 -6.86
CA PHE A 174 1.58 5.63 -7.58
C PHE A 174 1.59 4.28 -8.29
N PHE A 175 1.23 3.20 -7.60
CA PHE A 175 1.11 1.87 -8.21
C PHE A 175 0.09 1.89 -9.36
N TYR A 176 -1.08 2.50 -9.14
CA TYR A 176 -2.15 2.58 -10.14
C TYR A 176 -1.72 3.27 -11.44
N GLY A 177 -1.01 4.40 -11.34
CA GLY A 177 -0.42 5.08 -12.50
C GLY A 177 0.71 4.27 -13.14
N THR A 178 1.61 3.75 -12.32
CA THR A 178 2.80 3.00 -12.75
C THR A 178 2.42 1.74 -13.52
N ILE A 179 1.53 0.91 -12.98
CA ILE A 179 1.15 -0.35 -13.62
C ILE A 179 0.47 -0.14 -14.98
N ARG A 180 -0.32 0.94 -15.12
CA ARG A 180 -0.94 1.32 -16.40
C ARG A 180 0.09 1.82 -17.41
N PHE A 181 1.07 2.61 -16.96
CA PHE A 181 2.19 3.01 -17.81
C PHE A 181 2.96 1.78 -18.33
N LEU A 182 3.32 0.85 -17.43
CA LEU A 182 4.13 -0.33 -17.76
C LEU A 182 3.40 -1.35 -18.62
N MET A 183 2.14 -1.65 -18.31
CA MET A 183 1.37 -2.68 -19.02
C MET A 183 0.71 -2.12 -20.29
N GLU A 184 0.21 -0.88 -20.28
CA GLU A 184 -0.59 -0.30 -21.37
C GLU A 184 0.22 0.67 -22.24
N ASN A 185 1.45 1.03 -21.86
CA ASN A 185 2.23 2.10 -22.53
C ASN A 185 1.54 3.48 -22.55
N ARG A 186 0.61 3.71 -21.62
CA ARG A 186 -0.15 4.95 -21.57
C ARG A 186 0.66 6.05 -20.89
N ARG A 187 1.23 6.98 -21.67
CA ARG A 187 2.05 8.09 -21.14
C ARG A 187 1.29 8.98 -20.16
N SER A 188 -0.01 9.21 -20.36
CA SER A 188 -0.83 9.98 -19.42
C SER A 188 -0.93 9.33 -18.03
N ALA A 189 -0.61 8.03 -17.90
CA ALA A 189 -0.55 7.36 -16.60
C ALA A 189 0.66 7.79 -15.75
N LEU A 190 1.69 8.40 -16.36
CA LEU A 190 2.78 9.04 -15.62
C LEU A 190 2.28 10.25 -14.82
N LEU A 191 1.33 11.03 -15.35
CA LEU A 191 0.71 12.14 -14.60
C LEU A 191 -0.09 11.61 -13.40
N ILE A 192 -0.78 10.48 -13.57
CA ILE A 192 -1.48 9.82 -12.47
C ILE A 192 -0.48 9.39 -11.40
N ALA A 193 0.63 8.74 -11.77
CA ALA A 193 1.67 8.37 -10.82
C ALA A 193 2.31 9.60 -10.14
N ALA A 194 2.54 10.68 -10.90
CA ALA A 194 3.12 11.92 -10.40
C ALA A 194 2.22 12.62 -9.37
N SER A 195 0.90 12.53 -9.52
CA SER A 195 -0.06 13.10 -8.57
C SER A 195 0.01 12.47 -7.16
N ALA A 196 0.68 11.33 -6.98
CA ALA A 196 0.98 10.77 -5.66
C ALA A 196 1.79 11.73 -4.77
N MET A 197 2.61 12.61 -5.37
CA MET A 197 3.37 13.64 -4.64
C MET A 197 2.47 14.68 -3.97
N LEU A 198 1.26 14.92 -4.49
CA LEU A 198 0.29 15.83 -3.87
C LEU A 198 -0.35 15.23 -2.61
N ILE A 199 -0.44 13.90 -2.57
CA ILE A 199 -0.92 13.17 -1.40
C ILE A 199 0.18 13.07 -0.35
N HIS A 200 1.39 12.72 -0.79
CA HIS A 200 2.53 12.63 0.10
C HIS A 200 3.85 12.99 -0.61
N PHE A 201 4.51 14.07 -0.17
CA PHE A 201 5.64 14.66 -0.86
C PHE A 201 6.81 13.69 -1.10
N SER A 202 7.07 12.76 -0.17
CA SER A 202 8.17 11.80 -0.30
C SER A 202 8.05 10.89 -1.53
N TYR A 203 6.88 10.83 -2.17
CA TYR A 203 6.69 10.14 -3.46
C TYR A 203 7.47 10.75 -4.62
N ILE A 204 8.10 11.93 -4.45
CA ILE A 204 9.09 12.45 -5.39
C ILE A 204 10.19 11.41 -5.70
N LEU A 205 10.59 10.58 -4.72
CA LEU A 205 11.60 9.53 -4.91
C LEU A 205 11.12 8.42 -5.86
N PRO A 206 10.02 7.70 -5.59
CA PRO A 206 9.53 6.68 -6.52
C PRO A 206 9.10 7.24 -7.89
N ILE A 207 8.61 8.49 -7.95
CA ILE A 207 8.31 9.17 -9.22
C ILE A 207 9.60 9.38 -10.02
N THR A 208 10.69 9.84 -9.37
CA THR A 208 11.99 9.99 -10.02
C THR A 208 12.48 8.66 -10.59
N MET A 209 12.36 7.57 -9.83
CA MET A 209 12.69 6.22 -10.33
C MET A 209 11.84 5.83 -11.53
N LEU A 210 10.52 6.10 -11.52
CA LEU A 210 9.65 5.83 -12.66
C LEU A 210 10.05 6.63 -13.90
N LEU A 211 10.38 7.91 -13.75
CA LEU A 211 10.82 8.77 -14.85
C LEU A 211 12.17 8.33 -15.42
N LEU A 212 13.14 8.01 -14.56
CA LEU A 212 14.43 7.44 -14.98
C LEU A 212 14.21 6.15 -15.77
N TYR A 213 13.37 5.24 -15.28
CA TYR A 213 13.00 4.04 -16.02
C TYR A 213 12.33 4.36 -17.36
N ALA A 214 11.42 5.35 -17.41
CA ALA A 214 10.73 5.74 -18.63
C ALA A 214 11.68 6.28 -19.72
N LEU A 215 12.83 6.84 -19.32
CA LEU A 215 13.91 7.30 -20.20
C LEU A 215 14.86 6.15 -20.59
N ILE A 216 15.25 5.31 -19.63
CA ILE A 216 16.21 4.21 -19.81
C ILE A 216 15.58 3.04 -20.59
N GLY A 217 14.29 2.78 -20.42
CA GLY A 217 13.59 1.65 -21.04
C GLY A 217 13.94 0.29 -20.42
N SER A 218 13.51 -0.79 -21.07
CA SER A 218 13.54 -2.16 -20.52
C SER A 218 14.88 -2.87 -20.66
N ARG A 219 15.89 -2.43 -19.90
CA ARG A 219 17.22 -3.06 -19.85
C ARG A 219 17.28 -4.18 -18.80
N THR A 220 16.48 -5.24 -18.97
CA THR A 220 16.27 -6.30 -17.95
C THR A 220 17.55 -6.84 -17.32
N ARG A 221 18.59 -7.14 -18.11
CA ARG A 221 19.86 -7.69 -17.60
C ARG A 221 20.63 -6.70 -16.72
N VAL A 222 20.65 -5.43 -17.11
CA VAL A 222 21.29 -4.34 -16.34
C VAL A 222 20.54 -4.16 -15.02
N PHE A 223 19.21 -4.15 -15.06
CA PHE A 223 18.39 -4.02 -13.86
C PHE A 223 18.45 -5.25 -12.96
N LEU A 224 18.66 -6.45 -13.50
CA LEU A 224 18.93 -7.63 -12.68
C LEU A 224 20.25 -7.48 -11.92
N LEU A 225 21.32 -7.06 -12.60
CA LEU A 225 22.61 -6.84 -11.96
C LEU A 225 22.49 -5.78 -10.86
N PHE A 226 21.84 -4.66 -11.16
CA PHE A 226 21.53 -3.62 -10.19
C PHE A 226 20.73 -4.18 -9.00
N PHE A 227 19.66 -4.95 -9.25
CA PHE A 227 18.85 -5.59 -8.21
C PHE A 227 19.69 -6.48 -7.29
N ILE A 228 20.53 -7.36 -7.85
CA ILE A 228 21.38 -8.27 -7.07
C ILE A 228 22.37 -7.47 -6.21
N ILE A 229 23.08 -6.51 -6.80
CA ILE A 229 24.05 -5.67 -6.06
C ILE A 229 23.35 -4.94 -4.92
N CYS A 230 22.20 -4.30 -5.18
CA CYS A 230 21.46 -3.57 -4.16
C CYS A 230 20.97 -4.46 -3.01
N ASN A 231 20.53 -5.70 -3.30
CA ASN A 231 20.13 -6.64 -2.25
C ASN A 231 21.30 -7.12 -1.40
N LEU A 232 22.48 -7.30 -2.00
CA LEU A 232 23.69 -7.64 -1.23
C LEU A 232 24.15 -6.47 -0.36
N VAL A 233 24.11 -5.25 -0.90
CA VAL A 233 24.45 -4.02 -0.18
C VAL A 233 23.45 -3.74 0.95
N SER A 234 22.16 -4.09 0.80
CA SER A 234 21.16 -3.86 1.85
C SER A 234 21.34 -4.70 3.11
N GLU A 235 22.22 -5.70 3.09
CA GLU A 235 22.60 -6.47 4.28
C GLU A 235 23.79 -5.86 5.05
N LEU A 236 24.39 -4.77 4.54
CA LEU A 236 25.49 -4.06 5.19
C LEU A 236 24.99 -3.12 6.32
N ASN A 237 25.87 -2.75 7.24
CA ASN A 237 25.51 -1.95 8.43
C ASN A 237 25.31 -0.46 8.08
N VAL A 238 24.20 0.11 8.59
CA VAL A 238 23.70 1.47 8.33
C VAL A 238 24.66 2.57 8.78
N SER A 239 25.50 2.32 9.79
CA SER A 239 26.41 3.33 10.36
C SER A 239 27.40 3.91 9.35
N GLN A 240 27.68 3.20 8.26
CA GLN A 240 28.62 3.64 7.23
C GLN A 240 27.99 4.60 6.19
N LEU A 241 26.68 4.84 6.24
CA LEU A 241 25.95 5.61 5.22
C LEU A 241 25.54 7.03 5.66
N ARG A 242 25.67 7.37 6.94
CA ARG A 242 25.25 8.69 7.45
C ARG A 242 26.04 9.83 6.82
N ASP A 243 27.36 9.76 6.91
CA ASP A 243 28.23 10.87 6.50
C ASP A 243 28.17 11.12 4.97
N PRO A 244 28.13 10.09 4.11
CA PRO A 244 27.84 10.28 2.69
C PRO A 244 26.47 10.91 2.41
N LEU A 245 25.41 10.53 3.15
CA LEU A 245 24.08 11.11 2.94
C LEU A 245 24.04 12.60 3.27
N ILE A 246 24.70 13.03 4.34
CA ILE A 246 24.78 14.46 4.71
C ILE A 246 25.61 15.22 3.65
N ALA A 247 26.74 14.65 3.22
CA ALA A 247 27.65 15.30 2.28
C ALA A 247 27.03 15.61 0.90
N TYR A 248 26.10 14.78 0.43
CA TYR A 248 25.52 14.91 -0.92
C TYR A 248 24.06 15.36 -0.97
N THR A 249 23.40 15.58 0.17
CA THR A 249 21.99 16.04 0.21
C THR A 249 21.91 17.55 0.48
N PRO A 250 20.94 18.29 -0.10
CA PRO A 250 20.76 19.71 0.18
C PRO A 250 20.54 20.01 1.67
N VAL A 251 21.04 21.17 2.13
CA VAL A 251 21.01 21.61 3.54
C VAL A 251 19.61 21.58 4.16
N ALA A 252 18.57 21.87 3.37
CA ALA A 252 17.17 21.81 3.80
C ALA A 252 16.73 20.43 4.35
N PHE A 253 17.47 19.35 4.06
CA PHE A 253 17.18 18.00 4.53
C PHE A 253 18.09 17.55 5.68
N HIS A 254 19.13 18.31 6.04
CA HIS A 254 20.13 17.90 7.05
C HIS A 254 19.50 17.66 8.42
N ASN A 255 18.68 18.58 8.93
CA ASN A 255 17.99 18.41 10.23
C ASN A 255 17.11 17.14 10.27
N ARG A 256 16.51 16.75 9.15
CA ARG A 256 15.75 15.49 9.07
C ARG A 256 16.71 14.30 9.04
N ILE A 257 17.76 14.33 8.21
CA ILE A 257 18.75 13.25 8.13
C ILE A 257 19.38 13.01 9.50
N GLU A 258 19.83 14.05 10.19
CA GLU A 258 20.40 13.98 11.54
C GLU A 258 19.39 13.40 12.53
N GLY A 259 18.17 13.94 12.58
CA GLY A 259 17.12 13.42 13.44
C GLY A 259 16.83 11.93 13.23
N TYR A 260 17.05 11.37 12.04
CA TYR A 260 16.82 9.96 11.75
C TYR A 260 18.08 9.06 11.76
N THR A 261 19.27 9.66 11.85
CA THR A 261 20.56 8.94 11.81
C THR A 261 21.41 9.15 13.07
N GLN A 262 20.93 9.95 14.03
CA GLN A 262 21.50 10.04 15.37
C GLN A 262 21.51 8.66 16.04
N GLU A 263 22.63 8.35 16.70
CA GLU A 263 22.89 7.05 17.32
C GLU A 263 21.80 6.69 18.33
N ASP A 264 21.35 7.64 19.15
CA ASP A 264 20.25 7.45 20.11
C ASP A 264 18.94 6.97 19.46
N ASN A 265 18.58 7.50 18.29
CA ASN A 265 17.36 7.10 17.59
C ASN A 265 17.50 5.72 16.91
N ILE A 266 18.73 5.38 16.48
CA ILE A 266 19.04 4.05 15.95
C ILE A 266 19.04 3.02 17.09
N GLU A 267 19.59 3.36 18.25
CA GLU A 267 19.69 2.52 19.44
C GLU A 267 18.31 2.23 20.03
N ARG A 268 17.49 3.26 20.28
CA ARG A 268 16.09 3.08 20.72
C ARG A 268 15.28 2.21 19.76
N ARG A 269 15.49 2.38 18.45
CA ARG A 269 14.81 1.55 17.44
C ARG A 269 15.34 0.11 17.43
N ARG A 270 16.63 -0.11 17.73
CA ARG A 270 17.20 -1.46 17.90
C ARG A 270 16.66 -2.14 19.15
N GLU A 271 16.53 -1.42 20.26
CA GLU A 271 15.92 -1.92 21.50
C GLU A 271 14.44 -2.26 21.30
N ASP A 272 13.67 -1.37 20.66
CA ASP A 272 12.27 -1.61 20.28
C ASP A 272 12.12 -2.83 19.37
N LEU A 273 13.06 -3.05 18.45
CA LEU A 273 13.09 -4.25 17.60
C LEU A 273 13.50 -5.48 18.41
N ALA A 274 14.47 -5.38 19.32
CA ALA A 274 14.93 -6.48 20.16
C ALA A 274 13.81 -7.02 21.07
N GLY A 275 12.95 -6.14 21.59
CA GLY A 275 11.78 -6.50 22.40
C GLY A 275 10.61 -7.11 21.62
N ARG A 276 10.63 -7.11 20.28
CA ARG A 276 9.57 -7.70 19.46
C ARG A 276 9.76 -9.20 19.26
N ASN A 277 8.64 -9.92 19.29
CA ASN A 277 8.59 -11.33 18.90
C ASN A 277 9.24 -11.59 17.52
N TRP A 278 9.92 -12.72 17.38
CA TRP A 278 10.67 -13.07 16.17
C TRP A 278 9.82 -12.99 14.89
N TYR A 279 8.56 -13.45 14.94
CA TYR A 279 7.65 -13.46 13.79
C TYR A 279 7.32 -12.04 13.32
N ALA A 280 7.16 -11.10 14.25
CA ALA A 280 6.88 -9.70 13.94
C ALA A 280 8.10 -9.02 13.29
N ARG A 281 9.32 -9.46 13.61
CA ARG A 281 10.55 -8.99 12.96
C ARG A 281 10.77 -9.60 11.58
N MET A 282 10.47 -10.90 11.43
CA MET A 282 10.90 -11.68 10.27
C MET A 282 9.89 -11.72 9.13
N HIS A 283 8.60 -11.47 9.37
CA HIS A 283 7.55 -11.65 8.35
C HIS A 283 7.82 -10.91 7.03
N THR A 284 8.15 -9.62 7.06
CA THR A 284 8.48 -8.84 5.85
C THR A 284 9.78 -9.29 5.19
N LYS A 285 10.81 -9.61 6.00
CA LYS A 285 12.10 -10.11 5.48
C LYS A 285 11.94 -11.46 4.78
N ALA A 286 11.15 -12.36 5.36
CA ALA A 286 10.83 -13.65 4.80
C ALA A 286 10.08 -13.52 3.47
N LEU A 287 9.08 -12.62 3.39
CA LEU A 287 8.41 -12.33 2.14
C LEU A 287 9.37 -11.77 1.09
N HIS A 288 10.21 -10.81 1.46
CA HIS A 288 11.19 -10.21 0.56
C HIS A 288 12.17 -11.23 -0.01
N LEU A 289 12.71 -12.10 0.84
CA LEU A 289 13.60 -13.18 0.42
C LEU A 289 12.88 -14.15 -0.53
N ALA A 290 11.70 -14.63 -0.16
CA ALA A 290 10.91 -15.54 -0.99
C ALA A 290 10.57 -14.93 -2.36
N ALA A 291 10.13 -13.67 -2.37
CA ALA A 291 9.81 -12.94 -3.60
C ALA A 291 11.06 -12.72 -4.47
N SER A 292 12.18 -12.34 -3.86
CA SER A 292 13.45 -12.13 -4.56
C SER A 292 13.95 -13.43 -5.21
N VAL A 293 13.89 -14.55 -4.48
CA VAL A 293 14.22 -15.88 -5.04
C VAL A 293 13.32 -16.20 -6.23
N LEU A 294 12.02 -15.95 -6.14
CA LEU A 294 11.11 -16.17 -7.27
C LEU A 294 11.44 -15.27 -8.46
N LEU A 295 11.76 -13.99 -8.25
CA LEU A 295 12.16 -13.10 -9.35
C LEU A 295 13.45 -13.58 -10.04
N LEU A 296 14.43 -14.07 -9.28
CA LEU A 296 15.64 -14.67 -9.83
C LEU A 296 15.32 -15.95 -10.63
N LEU A 297 14.46 -16.82 -10.10
CA LEU A 297 14.02 -18.02 -10.81
C LEU A 297 13.26 -17.67 -12.10
N VAL A 298 12.38 -16.67 -12.08
CA VAL A 298 11.71 -16.15 -13.28
C VAL A 298 12.72 -15.63 -14.29
N PHE A 299 13.78 -14.94 -13.85
CA PHE A 299 14.83 -14.49 -14.76
C PHE A 299 15.59 -15.66 -15.38
N PHE A 300 15.99 -16.67 -14.62
CA PHE A 300 16.87 -17.74 -15.13
C PHE A 300 16.13 -18.86 -15.84
N LYS A 301 14.96 -19.27 -15.33
CA LYS A 301 14.20 -20.44 -15.81
C LYS A 301 12.87 -20.08 -16.47
N GLY A 302 12.35 -18.88 -16.23
CA GLY A 302 10.99 -18.49 -16.56
C GLY A 302 10.87 -17.42 -17.66
N LYS A 303 11.79 -17.38 -18.62
CA LYS A 303 11.95 -16.23 -19.53
C LYS A 303 10.81 -16.02 -20.52
N GLU A 304 10.14 -17.09 -20.92
CA GLU A 304 9.05 -17.12 -21.91
C GLU A 304 8.03 -15.97 -21.73
N VAL A 305 7.54 -15.75 -20.50
CA VAL A 305 6.48 -14.77 -20.24
C VAL A 305 6.96 -13.34 -20.47
N TRP A 306 8.14 -13.00 -19.95
CA TRP A 306 8.63 -11.63 -19.96
C TRP A 306 9.49 -11.31 -21.17
N GLU A 307 10.05 -12.28 -21.89
CA GLU A 307 10.77 -12.03 -23.15
C GLU A 307 9.80 -11.84 -24.32
N GLU A 308 8.77 -12.69 -24.41
CA GLU A 308 7.80 -12.68 -25.51
C GLU A 308 6.82 -11.50 -25.41
N GLN A 309 6.36 -11.16 -24.20
CA GLN A 309 5.36 -10.12 -24.01
C GLN A 309 5.99 -8.79 -23.63
N ARG A 310 5.91 -7.79 -24.53
CA ARG A 310 6.46 -6.44 -24.30
C ARG A 310 5.95 -5.77 -23.01
N ALA A 311 4.70 -5.99 -22.63
CA ALA A 311 4.13 -5.47 -21.39
C ALA A 311 4.79 -6.10 -20.16
N MET A 312 4.87 -7.43 -20.13
CA MET A 312 5.53 -8.16 -19.04
C MET A 312 7.03 -7.87 -18.98
N ARG A 313 7.72 -7.70 -20.12
CA ARG A 313 9.12 -7.26 -20.16
C ARG A 313 9.34 -5.93 -19.47
N ARG A 314 8.48 -4.96 -19.78
CA ARG A 314 8.53 -3.63 -19.18
C ARG A 314 8.29 -3.71 -17.69
N PHE A 315 7.24 -4.43 -17.30
CA PHE A 315 6.89 -4.58 -15.90
C PHE A 315 8.01 -5.26 -15.12
N PHE A 316 8.54 -6.39 -15.60
CA PHE A 316 9.64 -7.10 -14.95
C PHE A 316 10.90 -6.25 -14.83
N SER A 317 11.28 -5.56 -15.91
CA SER A 317 12.44 -4.65 -15.90
C SER A 317 12.29 -3.57 -14.83
N PHE A 318 11.10 -2.98 -14.71
CA PHE A 318 10.82 -1.97 -13.69
C PHE A 318 10.82 -2.58 -12.28
N VAL A 319 10.26 -3.78 -12.11
CA VAL A 319 10.26 -4.52 -10.83
C VAL A 319 11.69 -4.76 -10.33
N LEU A 320 12.62 -5.15 -11.21
CA LEU A 320 14.02 -5.32 -10.86
C LEU A 320 14.68 -3.96 -10.51
N PHE A 321 14.45 -2.94 -11.34
CA PHE A 321 15.01 -1.61 -11.12
C PHE A 321 14.51 -0.96 -9.82
N PHE A 322 13.19 -0.86 -9.67
CA PHE A 322 12.56 -0.34 -8.47
C PHE A 322 12.83 -1.24 -7.25
N GLY A 323 12.92 -2.55 -7.46
CA GLY A 323 13.32 -3.52 -6.46
C GLY A 323 14.69 -3.22 -5.85
N GLY A 324 15.69 -2.92 -6.68
CA GLY A 324 17.02 -2.55 -6.20
C GLY A 324 16.99 -1.27 -5.36
N PHE A 325 16.28 -0.24 -5.83
CA PHE A 325 16.04 0.97 -5.03
C PHE A 325 15.34 0.67 -3.70
N SER A 326 14.30 -0.18 -3.73
CA SER A 326 13.53 -0.55 -2.53
C SER A 326 14.36 -1.34 -1.51
N SER A 327 15.33 -2.15 -1.95
CA SER A 327 16.28 -2.82 -1.06
C SER A 327 17.27 -1.83 -0.45
N LEU A 328 17.81 -0.88 -1.21
CA LEU A 328 18.65 0.18 -0.62
C LEU A 328 17.88 1.06 0.37
N SER A 329 16.60 1.32 0.10
CA SER A 329 15.74 2.11 0.98
C SER A 329 15.56 1.47 2.36
N SER A 330 15.74 0.15 2.51
CA SER A 330 15.65 -0.49 3.82
C SER A 330 16.86 -0.25 4.72
N LEU A 331 17.95 0.33 4.19
CA LEU A 331 19.08 0.77 5.01
C LEU A 331 18.76 2.05 5.76
N VAL A 332 17.83 2.86 5.25
CA VAL A 332 17.49 4.15 5.86
C VAL A 332 16.17 4.02 6.62
N PRO A 333 16.16 4.17 7.96
CA PRO A 333 14.98 3.98 8.82
C PRO A 333 13.69 4.67 8.34
N VAL A 334 13.81 5.85 7.72
CA VAL A 334 12.73 6.68 7.17
C VAL A 334 12.18 6.14 5.86
N LEU A 335 13.05 5.55 5.04
CA LEU A 335 12.74 5.09 3.70
C LEU A 335 12.25 3.63 3.69
N MET A 336 12.28 2.95 4.84
CA MET A 336 11.77 1.59 5.04
C MET A 336 10.38 1.32 4.43
N ARG A 337 9.50 2.33 4.37
CA ARG A 337 8.16 2.15 3.78
C ARG A 337 8.20 1.92 2.26
N PHE A 338 9.24 2.41 1.57
CA PHE A 338 9.46 2.15 0.14
C PHE A 338 9.85 0.70 -0.14
N HIS A 339 10.46 0.00 0.83
CA HIS A 339 10.68 -1.45 0.74
C HIS A 339 9.35 -2.21 0.57
N THR A 340 8.33 -1.85 1.36
CA THR A 340 6.99 -2.44 1.24
C THR A 340 6.33 -2.11 -0.10
N LEU A 341 6.56 -0.89 -0.62
CA LEU A 341 6.11 -0.52 -1.96
C LEU A 341 6.80 -1.36 -3.05
N GLY A 342 8.08 -1.72 -2.87
CA GLY A 342 8.80 -2.66 -3.73
C GLY A 342 8.14 -4.05 -3.73
N LEU A 343 7.85 -4.59 -2.54
CA LEU A 343 7.13 -5.86 -2.39
C LEU A 343 5.76 -5.85 -3.07
N LEU A 344 5.05 -4.72 -3.04
CA LEU A 344 3.77 -4.58 -3.74
C LEU A 344 3.93 -4.82 -5.25
N PHE A 345 4.98 -4.25 -5.87
CA PHE A 345 5.30 -4.52 -7.28
C PHE A 345 5.77 -5.95 -7.51
N PHE A 346 6.52 -6.56 -6.57
CA PHE A 346 6.96 -7.95 -6.69
C PHE A 346 5.75 -8.89 -6.73
N MET A 347 4.83 -8.73 -5.79
CA MET A 347 3.63 -9.56 -5.70
C MET A 347 2.73 -9.40 -6.94
N ALA A 348 2.55 -8.16 -7.42
CA ALA A 348 1.79 -7.90 -8.63
C ALA A 348 2.39 -8.55 -9.88
N PHE A 349 3.71 -8.46 -10.04
CA PHE A 349 4.40 -9.10 -11.17
C PHE A 349 4.35 -10.62 -11.08
N LEU A 350 4.67 -11.19 -9.92
CA LEU A 350 4.63 -12.64 -9.71
C LEU A 350 3.21 -13.18 -9.94
N PHE A 351 2.18 -12.50 -9.45
CA PHE A 351 0.80 -12.87 -9.73
C PHE A 351 0.52 -12.96 -11.24
N LEU A 352 0.81 -11.91 -12.00
CA LEU A 352 0.59 -11.92 -13.45
C LEU A 352 1.46 -12.96 -14.14
N TYR A 353 2.72 -13.10 -13.75
CA TYR A 353 3.63 -14.11 -14.28
C TYR A 353 3.04 -15.51 -14.17
N PHE A 354 2.55 -15.90 -12.99
CA PHE A 354 1.94 -17.20 -12.76
C PHE A 354 0.60 -17.40 -13.49
N CYS A 355 -0.08 -16.32 -13.89
CA CYS A 355 -1.27 -16.42 -14.74
C CYS A 355 -0.91 -16.55 -16.23
N TYR A 356 0.19 -15.93 -16.67
CA TYR A 356 0.62 -15.96 -18.08
C TYR A 356 1.50 -17.15 -18.45
N LYS A 357 2.17 -17.79 -17.49
CA LYS A 357 3.03 -18.94 -17.77
C LYS A 357 2.23 -20.06 -18.44
N LYS A 358 2.80 -20.62 -19.51
CA LYS A 358 2.20 -21.73 -20.25
C LYS A 358 2.85 -23.06 -19.87
N ASP A 359 4.12 -23.02 -19.46
CA ASP A 359 4.94 -24.20 -19.27
C ASP A 359 5.22 -24.50 -17.79
N GLU A 360 5.55 -25.77 -17.50
CA GLU A 360 5.89 -26.24 -16.14
C GLU A 360 7.32 -25.87 -15.69
N ALA A 361 8.11 -25.19 -16.54
CA ALA A 361 9.51 -24.82 -16.27
C ALA A 361 9.72 -24.19 -14.89
N MET A 362 8.73 -23.42 -14.41
CA MET A 362 8.61 -23.04 -13.00
C MET A 362 7.43 -23.76 -12.34
N SER A 363 7.72 -24.96 -11.83
CA SER A 363 6.73 -25.79 -11.16
C SER A 363 6.16 -25.08 -9.93
N ASP A 364 4.85 -25.21 -9.74
CA ASP A 364 4.16 -24.73 -8.55
C ASP A 364 4.75 -25.29 -7.24
N LYS A 365 5.50 -26.40 -7.31
CA LYS A 365 6.29 -26.95 -6.19
C LYS A 365 7.25 -25.93 -5.56
N VAL A 366 7.79 -25.00 -6.33
CA VAL A 366 8.65 -23.93 -5.78
C VAL A 366 7.85 -23.02 -4.85
N LEU A 367 6.61 -22.69 -5.20
CA LEU A 367 5.74 -21.91 -4.34
C LEU A 367 5.32 -22.69 -3.08
N VAL A 368 5.21 -24.01 -3.16
CA VAL A 368 4.97 -24.84 -1.96
C VAL A 368 6.14 -24.72 -0.98
N VAL A 369 7.39 -24.74 -1.45
CA VAL A 369 8.57 -24.57 -0.59
C VAL A 369 8.61 -23.17 0.05
N LEU A 370 8.16 -22.14 -0.69
CA LEU A 370 8.12 -20.77 -0.20
C LEU A 370 6.84 -20.42 0.57
N LEU A 371 5.84 -21.31 0.58
CA LEU A 371 4.54 -21.12 1.22
C LEU A 371 4.65 -20.69 2.69
N PRO A 372 5.58 -21.22 3.52
CA PRO A 372 5.73 -20.78 4.91
C PRO A 372 6.03 -19.27 5.03
N ALA A 373 6.81 -18.70 4.11
CA ALA A 373 7.12 -17.27 4.12
C ALA A 373 5.89 -16.41 3.78
N PHE A 374 5.12 -16.83 2.76
CA PHE A 374 3.86 -16.17 2.39
C PHE A 374 2.82 -16.26 3.52
N ALA A 375 2.68 -17.43 4.13
CA ALA A 375 1.77 -17.66 5.24
C ALA A 375 2.15 -16.84 6.48
N LEU A 376 3.44 -16.82 6.84
CA LEU A 376 3.96 -15.99 7.93
C LEU A 376 3.63 -14.51 7.70
N PHE A 377 3.90 -13.99 6.50
CA PHE A 377 3.56 -12.62 6.15
C PHE A 377 2.07 -12.35 6.25
N PHE A 378 1.25 -13.21 5.65
CA PHE A 378 -0.20 -13.06 5.66
C PHE A 378 -0.76 -13.01 7.09
N LEU A 379 -0.38 -13.97 7.94
CA LEU A 379 -0.86 -14.07 9.32
C LEU A 379 -0.47 -12.84 10.14
N VAL A 380 0.79 -12.40 10.03
CA VAL A 380 1.26 -11.22 10.78
C VAL A 380 0.61 -9.94 10.26
N SER A 381 0.46 -9.76 8.94
CA SER A 381 -0.19 -8.59 8.35
C SER A 381 -1.67 -8.47 8.74
N VAL A 382 -2.41 -9.59 8.77
CA VAL A 382 -3.80 -9.62 9.25
C VAL A 382 -3.87 -9.31 10.75
N ARG A 383 -2.97 -9.90 11.55
CA ARG A 383 -2.88 -9.63 12.99
C ARG A 383 -2.58 -8.16 13.28
N ILE A 384 -1.75 -7.49 12.48
CA ILE A 384 -1.52 -6.03 12.57
C ILE A 384 -2.81 -5.26 12.26
N GLY A 385 -3.62 -5.73 11.31
CA GLY A 385 -4.93 -5.13 11.02
C GLY A 385 -5.88 -5.18 12.21
N PHE A 386 -5.81 -6.24 13.02
CA PHE A 386 -6.62 -6.37 14.22
C PHE A 386 -6.29 -5.35 15.32
N ASP A 387 -5.12 -4.70 15.28
CA ASP A 387 -4.75 -3.65 16.25
C ASP A 387 -5.60 -2.37 16.10
N ASN A 388 -6.25 -2.15 14.95
CA ASN A 388 -7.10 -0.97 14.68
C ASN A 388 -8.52 -1.33 14.21
N ALA A 389 -8.82 -2.62 14.03
CA ALA A 389 -10.13 -3.09 13.61
C ALA A 389 -11.07 -3.16 14.82
N SER A 390 -12.10 -2.31 14.87
CA SER A 390 -13.18 -2.47 15.84
C SER A 390 -13.98 -3.74 15.55
N ILE A 391 -14.49 -4.39 16.59
CA ILE A 391 -15.47 -5.48 16.43
C ILE A 391 -16.71 -5.01 15.67
N TYR A 392 -17.10 -3.74 15.83
CA TYR A 392 -18.26 -3.14 15.16
C TYR A 392 -18.11 -3.09 13.64
N ALA A 393 -16.89 -3.13 13.09
CA ALA A 393 -16.66 -3.25 11.66
C ALA A 393 -17.28 -4.54 11.07
N PHE A 394 -17.46 -5.58 11.90
CA PHE A 394 -17.91 -6.91 11.49
C PHE A 394 -19.34 -7.24 11.91
N ILE A 395 -19.81 -6.70 13.04
CA ILE A 395 -21.12 -7.04 13.61
C ILE A 395 -22.16 -5.91 13.49
N SER A 396 -21.72 -4.67 13.27
CA SER A 396 -22.62 -3.51 13.15
C SER A 396 -22.94 -3.18 11.70
N ASN A 397 -23.69 -2.11 11.49
CA ASN A 397 -24.06 -1.60 10.18
C ASN A 397 -24.18 -0.07 10.17
N PRO A 398 -24.31 0.57 8.99
CA PRO A 398 -24.31 2.03 8.86
C PRO A 398 -25.47 2.75 9.55
N LEU A 399 -26.55 2.05 9.90
CA LEU A 399 -27.70 2.64 10.60
C LEU A 399 -27.48 2.67 12.11
N ILE A 400 -26.79 1.66 12.64
CA ILE A 400 -26.59 1.48 14.09
C ILE A 400 -25.25 2.08 14.54
N ALA A 401 -24.19 1.95 13.74
CA ALA A 401 -22.85 2.41 14.11
C ALA A 401 -22.76 3.90 14.52
N PRO A 402 -23.52 4.85 13.93
CA PRO A 402 -23.47 6.25 14.35
C PRO A 402 -23.96 6.50 15.78
N VAL A 403 -24.90 5.68 16.29
CA VAL A 403 -25.52 5.86 17.62
C VAL A 403 -24.86 5.02 18.70
N ILE A 404 -24.01 4.06 18.33
CA ILE A 404 -23.20 3.29 19.28
C ILE A 404 -21.91 4.06 19.59
N GLU A 405 -21.55 4.06 20.88
CA GLU A 405 -20.22 4.46 21.31
C GLU A 405 -19.22 3.37 20.89
N ILE A 406 -18.37 3.70 19.93
CA ILE A 406 -17.31 2.81 19.47
C ILE A 406 -16.20 2.89 20.52
N ASN A 407 -16.25 2.00 21.49
CA ASN A 407 -15.18 1.86 22.47
C ASN A 407 -13.85 1.54 21.77
N ASP A 408 -12.73 1.92 22.38
CA ASP A 408 -11.37 1.63 21.90
C ASP A 408 -10.98 0.13 21.91
N VAL A 409 -11.97 -0.76 22.07
CA VAL A 409 -11.80 -2.20 22.03
C VAL A 409 -11.61 -2.65 20.58
N THR A 410 -10.46 -3.25 20.32
CA THR A 410 -10.06 -3.75 19.00
C THR A 410 -10.09 -5.27 18.96
N LEU A 411 -10.15 -5.85 17.76
CA LEU A 411 -10.16 -7.30 17.60
C LEU A 411 -8.96 -7.99 18.27
N ILE A 412 -7.80 -7.32 18.31
CA ILE A 412 -6.62 -7.91 18.94
C ILE A 412 -6.79 -8.09 20.46
N ASP A 413 -7.63 -7.29 21.12
CA ASP A 413 -7.82 -7.34 22.57
C ASP A 413 -8.63 -8.57 23.01
N PHE A 414 -9.26 -9.28 22.08
CA PHE A 414 -9.91 -10.59 22.30
C PHE A 414 -9.00 -11.79 22.00
N ILE A 415 -7.85 -11.56 21.37
CA ILE A 415 -6.93 -12.62 20.91
C ILE A 415 -5.67 -12.68 21.76
N LYS A 416 -5.29 -11.57 22.40
CA LYS A 416 -4.27 -11.51 23.46
C LYS A 416 -4.79 -12.17 24.72
#